data_AF-A0A0S8BRU3-F1
#
_entry.id   AF-A0A0S8BRU3-F1
#
_cell.length_a   1.000
_cell.length_b   1.000
_cell.length_c   1.000
_cell.angle_alpha   90.00
_cell.angle_beta   90.00
_cell.angle_gamma   90.00
#
_symmetry.space_group_name_H-M   'P 1'
#
loop_
_entity.id
_entity.type
_entity.pdbx_description
1 polymer ?
#
loop_
_entity_poly.entity_id
_entity_poly.type
_entity_poly.pdbx_seq_one_letter_code
_entity_poly.pdbx_strand_id
1 'polypeptide(L)'
;MGVKRQEKRKGDALRYSPSCRAMAIGACLLFLFYLIGCVKTVSQEDTPSPEPTAPIASGQNIVTVSYPADKTVMEFNLLSISLSLSQGSADLIEVEVNSEMKVSMVPRRQFECFSVPLGLGINKITIKAKKEDKIVDDVALNVFRRSDLVGNYEKPPTGFEKDYFHMKDHPQCAACHHVLEPTEADNKTFDIETYAAEVSKDRPIIPTESTCYSCHRGITSYPFVHGPGFVWSCLTCHDSQAEPKYSVKYPVPELCYKCHAEQKQQRSGKKSYHAPYITDKCGICHNPHASENPCRLDKPIWLLCVSCHPDQGDGRHIIAPYFWGTRHRRHPTHGVSDPSRKGHELTCFITKYGPRSFDLCMKCHWKNKP
;
A
#
# COMPACT_ATOMS: atom_id res chain seq x y z
N MET A 1 -24.65 14.49 54.49
CA MET A 1 -24.43 13.11 54.99
C MET A 1 -24.76 12.13 53.88
N GLY A 2 -23.81 11.27 53.49
CA GLY A 2 -24.07 10.01 52.76
C GLY A 2 -23.99 10.02 51.23
N VAL A 3 -22.80 10.15 50.65
CA VAL A 3 -22.50 9.77 49.25
C VAL A 3 -22.54 8.24 49.14
N LYS A 4 -23.50 7.67 48.42
CA LYS A 4 -23.45 6.25 47.99
C LYS A 4 -22.75 6.16 46.64
N ARG A 5 -21.56 5.54 46.66
CA ARG A 5 -20.72 5.18 45.52
C ARG A 5 -21.47 4.14 44.66
N GLN A 6 -21.85 4.48 43.43
CA GLN A 6 -22.27 3.48 42.44
C GLN A 6 -21.02 2.86 41.81
N GLU A 7 -20.95 1.53 41.87
CA GLU A 7 -19.88 0.71 41.32
C GLU A 7 -19.83 0.78 39.79
N LYS A 8 -18.60 0.86 39.26
CA LYS A 8 -18.30 0.75 37.83
C LYS A 8 -18.75 -0.62 37.31
N ARG A 9 -19.73 -0.65 36.41
CA ARG A 9 -19.95 -1.79 35.50
C ARG A 9 -18.74 -1.92 34.57
N LYS A 10 -17.99 -3.02 34.71
CA LYS A 10 -17.01 -3.49 33.73
C LYS A 10 -17.78 -3.93 32.48
N GLY A 11 -17.48 -3.34 31.33
CA GLY A 11 -18.02 -3.76 30.04
C GLY A 11 -17.46 -5.12 29.64
N ASP A 12 -18.36 -5.98 29.18
CA ASP A 12 -18.17 -7.40 28.94
C ASP A 12 -17.12 -7.71 27.85
N ALA A 13 -16.22 -8.63 28.17
CA ALA A 13 -15.38 -9.29 27.19
C ALA A 13 -16.22 -10.25 26.34
N LEU A 14 -16.07 -10.15 25.02
CA LEU A 14 -16.65 -11.05 24.03
C LEU A 14 -16.37 -12.52 24.39
N ARG A 15 -17.43 -13.26 24.74
CA ARG A 15 -17.38 -14.70 24.98
C ARG A 15 -17.35 -15.44 23.64
N TYR A 16 -16.21 -16.04 23.31
CA TYR A 16 -16.10 -17.03 22.22
C TYR A 16 -16.75 -18.35 22.65
N SER A 17 -17.41 -19.04 21.71
CA SER A 17 -18.06 -20.33 21.92
C SER A 17 -17.07 -21.45 22.29
N PRO A 18 -17.48 -22.47 23.05
CA PRO A 18 -16.57 -23.54 23.52
C PRO A 18 -16.10 -24.49 22.41
N SER A 19 -16.51 -24.30 21.15
CA SER A 19 -16.12 -25.14 20.01
C SER A 19 -14.73 -24.84 19.44
N CYS A 20 -14.05 -23.76 19.84
CA CYS A 20 -12.70 -23.43 19.35
C CYS A 20 -11.53 -23.96 20.21
N ARG A 21 -11.78 -24.54 21.40
CA ARG A 21 -10.71 -25.09 22.26
C ARG A 21 -10.30 -26.52 21.91
N ALA A 22 -11.11 -27.26 21.14
CA ALA A 22 -10.80 -28.65 20.78
C ALA A 22 -9.87 -28.81 19.56
N MET A 23 -9.62 -27.74 18.78
CA MET A 23 -8.69 -27.80 17.63
C MET A 23 -7.25 -27.38 17.98
N ALA A 24 -7.01 -26.78 19.14
CA ALA A 24 -5.68 -26.31 19.54
C ALA A 24 -4.78 -27.39 20.18
N ILE A 25 -5.32 -28.57 20.52
CA ILE A 25 -4.57 -29.66 21.17
C ILE A 25 -4.13 -30.74 20.16
N GLY A 26 -4.81 -30.86 19.01
CA GLY A 26 -4.44 -31.81 17.94
C GLY A 26 -3.28 -31.37 17.04
N ALA A 27 -2.92 -30.09 17.03
CA ALA A 27 -1.86 -29.55 16.16
C ALA A 27 -0.45 -29.56 16.79
N CYS A 28 -0.32 -29.83 18.10
CA CYS A 28 0.97 -29.87 18.80
C CYS A 28 1.66 -31.24 18.78
N LEU A 29 0.95 -32.33 18.48
CA LEU A 29 1.52 -33.69 18.48
C LEU A 29 1.97 -34.19 17.10
N LEU A 30 1.60 -33.51 16.01
CA LEU A 30 2.06 -33.83 14.65
C LEU A 30 3.36 -33.10 14.25
N PHE A 31 3.80 -32.12 15.04
CA PHE A 31 5.06 -31.40 14.80
C PHE A 31 6.31 -32.09 15.38
N LEU A 32 6.13 -33.09 16.26
CA LEU A 32 7.25 -33.79 16.93
C LEU A 32 7.75 -35.03 16.18
N PHE A 33 7.00 -35.57 15.20
CA PHE A 33 7.41 -36.76 14.44
C PHE A 33 8.03 -36.47 13.06
N TYR A 34 8.08 -35.21 12.62
CA TYR A 34 8.71 -34.84 11.34
C TYR A 34 10.23 -34.53 11.46
N LEU A 35 10.80 -34.57 12.68
CA LEU A 35 12.22 -34.24 12.93
C LEU A 35 13.16 -35.45 13.01
N ILE A 36 12.69 -36.67 12.71
CA ILE A 36 13.53 -37.87 12.77
C ILE A 36 13.28 -38.74 11.53
N GLY A 37 13.94 -38.43 10.41
CA GLY A 37 13.99 -39.37 9.28
C GLY A 37 14.14 -38.76 7.89
N CYS A 38 15.32 -38.22 7.57
CA CYS A 38 16.01 -38.40 6.28
C CYS A 38 17.28 -37.54 6.24
N VAL A 39 18.33 -37.99 6.93
CA VAL A 39 19.69 -37.56 6.60
C VAL A 39 20.14 -38.47 5.46
N LYS A 40 19.99 -38.01 4.22
CA LYS A 40 20.81 -38.47 3.10
C LYS A 40 21.77 -37.35 2.77
N THR A 41 23.01 -37.54 3.18
CA THR A 41 24.18 -36.78 2.75
C THR A 41 24.30 -36.89 1.24
N VAL A 42 24.08 -35.80 0.52
CA VAL A 42 24.53 -35.65 -0.87
C VAL A 42 25.92 -35.06 -0.81
N SER A 43 26.89 -35.80 -1.35
CA SER A 43 28.29 -35.38 -1.49
C SER A 43 28.36 -34.16 -2.41
N GLN A 44 29.01 -33.12 -1.91
CA GLN A 44 29.36 -31.91 -2.63
C GLN A 44 30.50 -32.27 -3.59
N GLU A 45 30.23 -32.31 -4.90
CA GLU A 45 31.28 -32.39 -5.91
C GLU A 45 31.95 -31.02 -6.04
N ASP A 46 33.28 -31.04 -5.97
CA ASP A 46 34.19 -29.91 -5.98
C ASP A 46 34.01 -29.01 -7.20
N THR A 47 33.60 -27.76 -6.97
CA THR A 47 33.80 -26.65 -7.91
C THR A 47 34.79 -25.67 -7.28
N PRO A 48 35.82 -25.20 -8.02
CA PRO A 48 36.96 -24.54 -7.42
C PRO A 48 36.60 -23.15 -6.88
N SER A 49 37.02 -22.89 -5.64
CA SER A 49 37.07 -21.54 -5.07
C SER A 49 37.95 -20.63 -5.94
N PRO A 50 37.49 -19.43 -6.33
CA PRO A 50 38.39 -18.44 -6.89
C PRO A 50 39.33 -17.93 -5.78
N GLU A 51 40.62 -17.89 -6.08
CA GLU A 51 41.70 -17.37 -5.23
C GLU A 51 41.43 -15.94 -4.71
N PRO A 52 41.97 -15.56 -3.53
CA PRO A 52 41.81 -14.23 -2.98
C PRO A 52 42.60 -13.22 -3.80
N THR A 53 41.90 -12.36 -4.53
CA THR A 53 42.51 -11.22 -5.22
C THR A 53 42.98 -10.15 -4.22
N ALA A 54 44.16 -9.63 -4.51
CA ALA A 54 44.96 -8.66 -3.75
C ALA A 54 44.21 -7.38 -3.34
N PRO A 55 44.71 -6.60 -2.35
CA PRO A 55 43.94 -5.54 -1.71
C PRO A 55 43.70 -4.37 -2.68
N ILE A 56 42.44 -4.03 -2.89
CA ILE A 56 42.03 -2.89 -3.71
C ILE A 56 42.29 -1.60 -2.91
N ALA A 57 43.03 -0.69 -3.54
CA ALA A 57 43.43 0.61 -3.04
C ALA A 57 42.25 1.53 -2.71
N SER A 58 42.51 2.44 -1.77
CA SER A 58 41.59 3.43 -1.20
C SER A 58 40.85 4.29 -2.23
N GLY A 59 39.52 4.34 -2.13
CA GLY A 59 38.71 5.42 -2.73
C GLY A 59 37.41 5.02 -3.43
N GLN A 60 36.94 3.77 -3.34
CA GLN A 60 35.67 3.35 -3.97
C GLN A 60 34.56 3.18 -2.93
N ASN A 61 33.38 3.73 -3.24
CA ASN A 61 32.15 3.53 -2.45
C ASN A 61 31.88 2.03 -2.29
N ILE A 62 31.66 1.57 -1.06
CA ILE A 62 31.37 0.18 -0.72
C ILE A 62 29.95 -0.19 -1.16
N VAL A 63 29.02 0.77 -1.05
CA VAL A 63 27.63 0.63 -1.45
C VAL A 63 27.41 1.39 -2.76
N THR A 64 26.87 0.69 -3.76
CA THR A 64 26.41 1.32 -5.00
C THR A 64 24.91 1.13 -5.14
N VAL A 65 24.15 2.22 -5.07
CA VAL A 65 22.70 2.19 -5.30
C VAL A 65 22.45 2.13 -6.81
N SER A 66 21.83 1.04 -7.26
CA SER A 66 21.46 0.84 -8.66
C SER A 66 20.07 1.39 -8.96
N TYR A 67 19.18 1.43 -7.96
CA TYR A 67 17.85 2.04 -8.06
C TYR A 67 17.31 2.46 -6.68
N PRO A 68 16.56 3.57 -6.58
CA PRO A 68 16.38 4.58 -7.63
C PRO A 68 17.58 5.54 -7.70
N ALA A 69 17.64 6.34 -8.75
CA ALA A 69 18.54 7.49 -8.83
C ALA A 69 18.22 8.54 -7.76
N ASP A 70 19.17 9.45 -7.51
CA ASP A 70 18.87 10.65 -6.71
C ASP A 70 17.88 11.55 -7.47
N LYS A 71 17.00 12.21 -6.71
CA LYS A 71 15.93 13.07 -7.22
C LYS A 71 14.88 12.33 -8.05
N THR A 72 14.51 11.12 -7.64
CA THR A 72 13.43 10.37 -8.31
C THR A 72 12.04 10.87 -7.89
N VAL A 73 11.09 10.89 -8.83
CA VAL A 73 9.66 11.09 -8.60
C VAL A 73 8.95 9.75 -8.49
N MET A 74 8.19 9.58 -7.40
CA MET A 74 7.33 8.43 -7.13
C MET A 74 5.89 8.86 -6.96
N GLU A 75 4.94 8.00 -7.36
CA GLU A 75 3.51 8.23 -7.14
C GLU A 75 2.96 7.41 -5.96
N PHE A 76 3.49 6.20 -5.78
CA PHE A 76 3.06 5.29 -4.73
C PHE A 76 3.91 5.43 -3.46
N ASN A 77 3.37 4.93 -2.36
CA ASN A 77 3.99 5.01 -1.04
C ASN A 77 5.07 3.96 -0.80
N LEU A 78 5.27 3.00 -1.69
CA LEU A 78 6.23 1.93 -1.51
C LEU A 78 7.26 2.01 -2.64
N LEU A 79 8.51 2.27 -2.26
CA LEU A 79 9.64 2.34 -3.18
C LEU A 79 10.51 1.11 -3.01
N SER A 80 10.82 0.44 -4.11
CA SER A 80 11.88 -0.57 -4.13
C SER A 80 13.24 0.10 -4.23
N ILE A 81 14.23 -0.44 -3.53
CA ILE A 81 15.63 -0.02 -3.59
C ILE A 81 16.44 -1.25 -3.97
N SER A 82 17.34 -1.07 -4.93
CA SER A 82 18.32 -2.08 -5.35
C SER A 82 19.72 -1.50 -5.18
N LEU A 83 20.58 -2.23 -4.48
CA LEU A 83 21.96 -1.84 -4.24
C LEU A 83 22.89 -3.04 -4.42
N SER A 84 24.16 -2.75 -4.67
CA SER A 84 25.24 -3.73 -4.65
C SER A 84 26.30 -3.36 -3.63
N LEU A 85 26.95 -4.39 -3.10
CA LEU A 85 28.09 -4.27 -2.20
C LEU A 85 29.11 -5.38 -2.43
N SER A 86 30.38 -5.10 -2.15
CA SER A 86 31.42 -6.14 -2.15
C SER A 86 31.18 -7.12 -1.00
N GLN A 87 31.19 -8.42 -1.26
CA GLN A 87 30.89 -9.42 -0.23
C GLN A 87 31.89 -9.33 0.94
N GLY A 88 31.39 -9.31 2.18
CA GLY A 88 32.22 -9.16 3.39
C GLY A 88 32.70 -7.74 3.69
N SER A 89 32.29 -6.74 2.91
CA SER A 89 32.60 -5.32 3.17
C SER A 89 31.73 -4.70 4.28
N ALA A 90 30.56 -5.26 4.55
CA ALA A 90 29.64 -4.84 5.60
C ALA A 90 28.92 -6.04 6.23
N ASP A 91 28.66 -5.96 7.53
CA ASP A 91 27.93 -6.96 8.32
C ASP A 91 26.44 -6.58 8.46
N LEU A 92 26.11 -5.30 8.30
CA LEU A 92 24.77 -4.76 8.49
C LEU A 92 24.51 -3.60 7.53
N ILE A 93 23.31 -3.57 6.95
CA ILE A 93 22.78 -2.43 6.19
C ILE A 93 21.56 -1.90 6.93
N GLU A 94 21.60 -0.61 7.25
CA GLU A 94 20.49 0.13 7.83
C GLU A 94 19.99 1.15 6.82
N VAL A 95 18.67 1.21 6.64
CA VAL A 95 18.04 2.22 5.78
C VAL A 95 17.07 3.04 6.60
N GLU A 96 17.32 4.35 6.59
CA GLU A 96 16.47 5.35 7.20
C GLU A 96 15.71 6.12 6.13
N VAL A 97 14.43 6.38 6.37
CA VAL A 97 13.63 7.30 5.58
C VAL A 97 13.19 8.43 6.50
N ASN A 98 13.62 9.66 6.21
CA ASN A 98 13.39 10.84 7.04
C ASN A 98 13.83 10.63 8.51
N SER A 99 15.02 10.04 8.69
CA SER A 99 15.62 9.72 10.01
C SER A 99 14.86 8.67 10.83
N GLU A 100 13.90 7.97 10.23
CA GLU A 100 13.25 6.82 10.85
C GLU A 100 13.78 5.53 10.21
N MET A 101 14.28 4.61 11.03
CA MET A 101 14.76 3.31 10.56
C MET A 101 13.60 2.50 9.94
N LYS A 102 13.78 2.06 8.69
CA LYS A 102 12.80 1.23 7.96
C LYS A 102 13.31 -0.17 7.66
N VAL A 103 14.61 -0.32 7.44
CA VAL A 103 15.23 -1.62 7.14
C VAL A 103 16.49 -1.76 7.96
N SER A 104 16.71 -2.96 8.48
CA SER A 104 17.94 -3.40 9.12
C SER A 104 18.17 -4.84 8.69
N MET A 105 19.20 -5.09 7.89
CA MET A 105 19.43 -6.42 7.29
C MET A 105 20.91 -6.76 7.19
N VAL A 106 21.20 -8.06 7.29
CA VAL A 106 22.54 -8.60 7.03
C VAL A 106 22.66 -8.85 5.52
N PRO A 107 23.60 -8.22 4.81
CA PRO A 107 23.79 -8.49 3.40
C PRO A 107 24.35 -9.91 3.22
N ARG A 108 23.68 -10.72 2.39
CA ARG A 108 24.06 -12.10 2.10
C ARG A 108 24.40 -12.32 0.64
N ARG A 109 24.04 -11.37 -0.22
CA ARG A 109 24.20 -11.43 -1.66
C ARG A 109 25.01 -10.24 -2.13
N GLN A 110 25.55 -10.33 -3.34
CA GLN A 110 26.22 -9.20 -3.98
C GLN A 110 25.24 -8.05 -4.28
N PHE A 111 23.98 -8.38 -4.54
CA PHE A 111 22.89 -7.44 -4.78
C PHE A 111 21.79 -7.65 -3.74
N GLU A 112 21.33 -6.56 -3.13
CA GLU A 112 20.24 -6.55 -2.17
C GLU A 112 19.09 -5.69 -2.68
N CYS A 113 17.87 -6.23 -2.56
CA CYS A 113 16.65 -5.59 -3.01
C CYS A 113 15.60 -5.64 -1.90
N PHE A 114 15.05 -4.48 -1.55
CA PHE A 114 14.03 -4.36 -0.51
C PHE A 114 13.15 -3.14 -0.80
N SER A 115 12.05 -3.00 -0.07
CA SER A 115 11.14 -1.86 -0.24
C SER A 115 11.04 -1.03 1.03
N VAL A 116 10.92 0.29 0.87
CA VAL A 116 10.73 1.24 1.96
C VAL A 116 9.46 2.07 1.76
N PRO A 117 8.71 2.36 2.84
CA PRO A 117 7.57 3.25 2.76
C PRO A 117 8.02 4.72 2.66
N LEU A 118 7.28 5.51 1.88
CA LEU A 118 7.53 6.94 1.65
C LEU A 118 6.38 7.79 2.20
N GLY A 119 6.74 8.88 2.87
CA GLY A 119 5.84 10.00 3.17
C GLY A 119 5.57 10.84 1.93
N LEU A 120 4.55 11.71 1.97
CA LEU A 120 4.31 12.68 0.89
C LEU A 120 5.43 13.73 0.82
N GLY A 121 5.76 14.20 -0.39
CA GLY A 121 6.81 15.19 -0.60
C GLY A 121 8.21 14.57 -0.66
N ILE A 122 9.23 15.35 -0.30
CA ILE A 122 10.62 14.90 -0.33
C ILE A 122 10.87 13.92 0.82
N ASN A 123 11.40 12.75 0.48
CA ASN A 123 11.89 11.76 1.42
C ASN A 123 13.40 11.66 1.28
N LYS A 124 14.13 11.92 2.36
CA LYS A 124 15.56 11.66 2.42
C LYS A 124 15.77 10.22 2.84
N ILE A 125 16.35 9.43 1.95
CA ILE A 125 16.71 8.04 2.19
C ILE A 125 18.20 7.99 2.47
N THR A 126 18.59 7.32 3.55
CA THR A 126 19.99 7.21 3.98
C THR A 126 20.30 5.74 4.21
N ILE A 127 21.28 5.22 3.48
CA ILE A 127 21.68 3.81 3.47
C ILE A 127 23.06 3.73 4.09
N LYS A 128 23.14 3.16 5.29
CA LYS A 128 24.37 3.04 6.07
C LYS A 128 24.83 1.58 6.03
N ALA A 129 26.02 1.35 5.50
CA ALA A 129 26.71 0.08 5.63
C ALA A 129 27.60 0.10 6.87
N LYS A 130 27.48 -0.92 7.73
CA LYS A 130 28.27 -1.06 8.95
C LYS A 130 29.10 -2.34 8.94
N LYS A 131 30.31 -2.27 9.48
CA LYS A 131 31.18 -3.41 9.77
C LYS A 131 31.70 -3.26 11.19
N GLU A 132 31.57 -4.30 12.02
CA GLU A 132 31.95 -4.25 13.45
C GLU A 132 31.41 -3.00 14.18
N ASP A 133 30.12 -2.70 13.99
CA ASP A 133 29.40 -1.51 14.51
C ASP A 133 29.90 -0.13 14.03
N LYS A 134 30.89 -0.06 13.15
CA LYS A 134 31.35 1.18 12.52
C LYS A 134 30.70 1.37 11.17
N ILE A 135 30.27 2.59 10.86
CA ILE A 135 29.80 2.95 9.52
C ILE A 135 31.01 2.94 8.59
N VAL A 136 31.00 2.05 7.62
CA VAL A 136 32.04 1.92 6.59
C VAL A 136 31.69 2.69 5.33
N ASP A 137 30.41 2.91 5.07
CA ASP A 137 29.91 3.72 3.97
C ASP A 137 28.49 4.24 4.24
N ASP A 138 28.15 5.37 3.64
CA ASP A 138 26.84 6.01 3.76
C ASP A 138 26.46 6.67 2.43
N VAL A 139 25.29 6.29 1.91
CA VAL A 139 24.72 6.85 0.68
C VAL A 139 23.38 7.49 1.00
N ALA A 140 23.21 8.76 0.59
CA ALA A 140 21.95 9.46 0.73
C ALA A 140 21.37 9.83 -0.64
N LEU A 141 20.08 9.63 -0.81
CA LEU A 141 19.33 10.05 -1.99
C LEU A 141 17.97 10.63 -1.59
N ASN A 142 17.42 11.45 -2.47
CA ASN A 142 16.14 12.13 -2.27
C ASN A 142 15.11 11.60 -3.24
N VAL A 143 13.96 11.20 -2.71
CA VAL A 143 12.82 10.74 -3.53
C VAL A 143 11.60 11.58 -3.21
N PHE A 144 11.02 12.19 -4.23
CA PHE A 144 9.81 12.98 -4.12
C PHE A 144 8.58 12.11 -4.37
N ARG A 145 7.74 11.91 -3.34
CA ARG A 145 6.43 11.28 -3.49
C ARG A 145 5.38 12.33 -3.81
N ARG A 146 4.91 12.33 -5.05
CA ARG A 146 3.82 13.16 -5.56
C ARG A 146 2.48 12.74 -4.95
N SER A 147 1.53 13.68 -4.87
CA SER A 147 0.12 13.37 -4.60
C SER A 147 -0.82 14.32 -5.32
N ASP A 148 -1.84 13.76 -5.97
CA ASP A 148 -2.98 14.52 -6.51
C ASP A 148 -3.94 15.04 -5.42
N LEU A 149 -3.88 14.48 -4.20
CA LEU A 149 -4.77 14.84 -3.10
C LEU A 149 -4.30 16.06 -2.31
N VAL A 150 -3.00 16.30 -2.27
CA VAL A 150 -2.38 17.31 -1.41
C VAL A 150 -1.62 18.28 -2.30
N GLY A 151 -2.20 19.46 -2.55
CA GLY A 151 -1.71 20.41 -3.57
C GLY A 151 -0.23 20.80 -3.45
N ASN A 152 0.31 20.88 -2.22
CA ASN A 152 1.74 21.15 -2.01
C ASN A 152 2.68 20.06 -2.56
N TYR A 153 2.14 18.88 -2.90
CA TYR A 153 2.88 17.74 -3.42
C TYR A 153 2.40 17.31 -4.81
N GLU A 154 1.59 18.13 -5.49
CA GLU A 154 1.08 17.82 -6.83
C GLU A 154 2.21 17.85 -7.87
N LYS A 155 3.14 18.80 -7.71
CA LYS A 155 4.26 19.01 -8.63
C LYS A 155 5.59 18.70 -7.94
N PRO A 156 6.48 17.93 -8.58
CA PRO A 156 7.81 17.70 -8.06
C PRO A 156 8.66 18.98 -8.11
N PRO A 157 9.65 19.12 -7.21
CA PRO A 157 10.66 20.16 -7.31
C PRO A 157 11.47 20.06 -8.61
N THR A 158 12.08 21.16 -9.04
CA THR A 158 12.92 21.20 -10.25
C THR A 158 14.08 20.20 -10.15
N GLY A 159 14.32 19.46 -11.22
CA GLY A 159 15.39 18.47 -11.32
C GLY A 159 15.04 17.09 -10.76
N PHE A 160 13.78 16.86 -10.36
CA PHE A 160 13.29 15.53 -10.04
C PHE A 160 12.64 14.88 -11.26
N GLU A 161 12.99 13.61 -11.53
CA GLU A 161 12.55 12.88 -12.73
C GLU A 161 11.99 11.49 -12.38
N LYS A 162 11.13 10.95 -13.25
CA LYS A 162 10.61 9.59 -13.04
C LYS A 162 11.72 8.58 -13.37
N ASP A 163 11.95 7.66 -12.44
CA ASP A 163 12.89 6.56 -12.61
C ASP A 163 12.13 5.24 -12.48
N TYR A 164 12.05 4.49 -13.57
CA TYR A 164 11.27 3.26 -13.63
C TYR A 164 12.19 2.08 -13.35
N PHE A 165 11.77 1.18 -12.46
CA PHE A 165 12.57 -0.01 -12.16
C PHE A 165 12.64 -0.99 -13.34
N HIS A 166 11.54 -1.12 -14.09
CA HIS A 166 11.43 -2.05 -15.21
C HIS A 166 11.71 -1.36 -16.54
N MET A 167 12.97 -1.05 -16.81
CA MET A 167 13.43 -0.53 -18.11
C MET A 167 14.37 -1.50 -18.81
N LYS A 168 14.46 -1.40 -20.14
CA LYS A 168 15.31 -2.26 -20.98
C LYS A 168 16.80 -1.98 -20.84
N ASP A 169 17.15 -0.83 -20.28
CA ASP A 169 18.50 -0.24 -20.19
C ASP A 169 19.14 -0.38 -18.79
N HIS A 170 18.71 -1.37 -17.99
CA HIS A 170 19.42 -1.80 -16.76
C HIS A 170 20.16 -3.14 -16.96
N PRO A 171 21.26 -3.18 -17.73
CA PRO A 171 21.98 -4.42 -18.02
C PRO A 171 22.54 -5.10 -16.76
N GLN A 172 22.86 -4.35 -15.70
CA GLN A 172 23.31 -4.93 -14.42
C GLN A 172 22.24 -5.81 -13.76
N CYS A 173 20.95 -5.49 -13.96
CA CYS A 173 19.86 -6.26 -13.39
C CYS A 173 19.58 -7.51 -14.24
N ALA A 174 19.71 -7.41 -15.57
CA ALA A 174 19.44 -8.51 -16.50
C ALA A 174 20.31 -9.76 -16.24
N ALA A 175 21.54 -9.58 -15.77
CA ALA A 175 22.47 -10.68 -15.47
C ALA A 175 22.00 -11.61 -14.33
N CYS A 176 21.22 -11.09 -13.37
CA CYS A 176 20.65 -11.90 -12.28
C CYS A 176 19.14 -12.10 -12.42
N HIS A 177 18.43 -11.21 -13.12
CA HIS A 177 16.97 -11.17 -13.22
C HIS A 177 16.42 -11.65 -14.58
N HIS A 178 16.93 -12.76 -15.14
CA HIS A 178 16.25 -13.48 -16.25
C HIS A 178 14.75 -13.77 -15.96
N VAL A 179 14.35 -13.69 -14.69
CA VAL A 179 12.99 -13.78 -14.12
C VAL A 179 12.09 -12.58 -14.47
N LEU A 180 12.60 -11.54 -15.12
CA LEU A 180 11.81 -10.38 -15.55
C LEU A 180 10.95 -10.63 -16.78
N GLU A 181 10.93 -11.84 -17.36
CA GLU A 181 9.92 -12.22 -18.34
C GLU A 181 8.78 -13.00 -17.67
N PRO A 182 7.51 -12.67 -17.96
CA PRO A 182 6.38 -13.33 -17.31
C PRO A 182 6.33 -14.81 -17.67
N THR A 183 6.07 -15.65 -16.67
CA THR A 183 5.80 -17.07 -16.90
C THR A 183 4.42 -17.27 -17.52
N GLU A 184 4.09 -18.50 -17.92
CA GLU A 184 2.73 -18.86 -18.31
C GLU A 184 1.71 -18.54 -17.21
N ALA A 185 2.09 -18.71 -15.93
CA ALA A 185 1.23 -18.38 -14.80
C ALA A 185 0.94 -16.87 -14.71
N ASP A 186 1.95 -16.02 -14.93
CA ASP A 186 1.79 -14.56 -14.90
C ASP A 186 0.94 -14.04 -16.07
N ASN A 187 1.03 -14.69 -17.23
CA ASN A 187 0.27 -14.34 -18.43
C ASN A 187 -1.20 -14.75 -18.37
N LYS A 188 -1.60 -15.55 -17.37
CA LYS A 188 -2.99 -15.91 -17.16
C LYS A 188 -3.76 -14.68 -16.64
N THR A 189 -4.50 -14.03 -17.53
CA THR A 189 -5.35 -12.87 -17.23
C THR A 189 -6.73 -13.29 -16.73
N PHE A 190 -7.38 -12.41 -15.97
CA PHE A 190 -8.73 -12.65 -15.47
C PHE A 190 -9.82 -12.21 -16.45
N ASP A 191 -10.82 -13.06 -16.60
CA ASP A 191 -12.13 -12.71 -17.14
C ASP A 191 -13.16 -12.67 -16.01
N ILE A 192 -13.88 -11.56 -15.89
CA ILE A 192 -14.88 -11.35 -14.84
C ILE A 192 -16.12 -12.24 -15.04
N GLU A 193 -16.43 -12.62 -16.27
CA GLU A 193 -17.59 -13.47 -16.59
C GLU A 193 -17.36 -14.92 -16.12
N THR A 194 -16.12 -15.39 -16.18
CA THR A 194 -15.74 -16.75 -15.77
C THR A 194 -15.18 -16.81 -14.34
N TYR A 195 -14.88 -15.66 -13.71
CA TYR A 195 -14.26 -15.56 -12.39
C TYR A 195 -14.85 -16.47 -11.32
N ALA A 196 -16.18 -16.47 -11.17
CA ALA A 196 -16.85 -17.29 -10.16
C ALA A 196 -16.63 -18.80 -10.38
N ALA A 197 -16.55 -19.23 -11.64
CA ALA A 197 -16.33 -20.61 -12.04
C ALA A 197 -14.83 -21.00 -12.05
N GLU A 198 -13.93 -20.04 -12.25
CA GLU A 198 -12.47 -20.24 -12.25
C GLU A 198 -11.91 -20.29 -10.83
N VAL A 199 -12.36 -19.41 -9.93
CA VAL A 199 -11.94 -19.40 -8.52
C VAL A 199 -12.50 -20.60 -7.76
N SER A 200 -13.64 -21.15 -8.19
CA SER A 200 -14.22 -22.37 -7.60
C SER A 200 -13.55 -23.67 -8.08
N LYS A 201 -12.68 -23.62 -9.09
CA LYS A 201 -12.01 -24.81 -9.65
C LYS A 201 -10.58 -24.95 -9.11
N ASP A 202 -10.48 -25.64 -7.97
CA ASP A 202 -9.44 -26.60 -7.56
C ASP A 202 -7.95 -26.31 -7.79
N ARG A 203 -7.51 -25.05 -7.90
CA ARG A 203 -6.11 -24.74 -7.60
C ARG A 203 -6.00 -23.44 -6.80
N PRO A 204 -5.58 -23.49 -5.53
CA PRO A 204 -5.21 -22.27 -4.83
C PRO A 204 -4.05 -21.65 -5.61
N ILE A 205 -4.24 -20.41 -6.09
CA ILE A 205 -3.16 -19.66 -6.71
C ILE A 205 -2.14 -19.41 -5.62
N ILE A 206 -1.02 -20.12 -5.67
CA ILE A 206 0.05 -19.97 -4.70
C ILE A 206 0.80 -18.71 -5.10
N PRO A 207 0.87 -17.67 -4.24
CA PRO A 207 1.54 -16.42 -4.57
C PRO A 207 2.95 -16.59 -5.15
N THR A 208 3.66 -17.65 -4.73
CA THR A 208 5.01 -17.97 -5.20
C THR A 208 5.12 -18.39 -6.66
N GLU A 209 4.01 -18.70 -7.34
CA GLU A 209 4.02 -19.02 -8.78
C GLU A 209 4.15 -17.76 -9.65
N SER A 210 3.79 -16.58 -9.14
CA SER A 210 4.00 -15.33 -9.87
C SER A 210 5.44 -14.84 -9.74
N THR A 211 6.06 -14.48 -10.86
CA THR A 211 7.39 -13.85 -10.87
C THR A 211 7.40 -12.51 -10.15
N CYS A 212 6.26 -11.80 -10.15
CA CYS A 212 6.08 -10.51 -9.48
C CYS A 212 6.09 -10.64 -7.95
N TYR A 213 5.68 -11.79 -7.39
CA TYR A 213 5.49 -11.97 -5.94
C TYR A 213 6.73 -11.73 -5.12
N SER A 214 7.85 -12.30 -5.54
CA SER A 214 9.10 -12.30 -4.76
C SER A 214 9.55 -10.88 -4.39
N CYS A 215 9.38 -9.92 -5.31
CA CYS A 215 9.72 -8.51 -5.12
C CYS A 215 8.52 -7.67 -4.65
N HIS A 216 7.32 -7.90 -5.19
CA HIS A 216 6.17 -7.03 -4.98
C HIS A 216 5.18 -7.51 -3.91
N ARG A 217 5.46 -8.57 -3.14
CA ARG A 217 4.59 -9.03 -2.01
C ARG A 217 4.07 -7.92 -1.09
N GLY A 218 4.82 -6.83 -0.93
CA GLY A 218 4.40 -5.67 -0.13
C GLY A 218 3.24 -4.86 -0.71
N ILE A 219 2.99 -4.88 -2.02
CA ILE A 219 1.90 -4.10 -2.63
C ILE A 219 0.52 -4.71 -2.33
N THR A 220 0.47 -5.98 -1.92
CA THR A 220 -0.75 -6.72 -1.58
C THR A 220 -0.81 -7.14 -0.12
N SER A 221 0.11 -6.68 0.73
CA SER A 221 0.15 -7.06 2.15
C SER A 221 -0.88 -6.33 3.02
N TYR A 222 -1.68 -5.43 2.45
CA TYR A 222 -2.70 -4.69 3.17
C TYR A 222 -4.04 -5.44 3.22
N PRO A 223 -4.87 -5.25 4.26
CA PRO A 223 -6.10 -6.04 4.46
C PRO A 223 -7.09 -6.01 3.29
N PHE A 224 -7.26 -4.86 2.63
CA PHE A 224 -8.21 -4.71 1.53
C PHE A 224 -7.51 -4.80 0.18
N VAL A 225 -7.07 -6.01 -0.19
CA VAL A 225 -6.42 -6.29 -1.48
C VAL A 225 -7.43 -6.22 -2.63
N HIS A 226 -7.08 -5.59 -3.74
CA HIS A 226 -7.88 -5.60 -4.96
C HIS A 226 -7.88 -7.00 -5.59
N GLY A 227 -9.01 -7.41 -6.21
CA GLY A 227 -9.22 -8.78 -6.69
C GLY A 227 -8.04 -9.34 -7.49
N PRO A 228 -7.69 -8.75 -8.65
CA PRO A 228 -6.51 -9.15 -9.43
C PRO A 228 -5.18 -9.21 -8.66
N GLY A 229 -5.00 -8.33 -7.66
CA GLY A 229 -3.81 -8.33 -6.81
C GLY A 229 -3.79 -9.51 -5.83
N PHE A 230 -4.94 -9.89 -5.28
CA PHE A 230 -5.06 -11.01 -4.33
C PHE A 230 -4.62 -12.35 -4.95
N VAL A 231 -4.90 -12.50 -6.25
CA VAL A 231 -4.59 -13.67 -7.06
C VAL A 231 -3.40 -13.47 -8.00
N TRP A 232 -2.58 -12.43 -7.78
CA TRP A 232 -1.31 -12.22 -8.46
C TRP A 232 -1.34 -12.16 -10.01
N SER A 233 -2.48 -11.81 -10.62
CA SER A 233 -2.54 -11.55 -12.07
C SER A 233 -2.26 -10.08 -12.37
N CYS A 234 -1.02 -9.68 -12.11
CA CYS A 234 -0.55 -8.32 -12.32
C CYS A 234 -0.75 -7.89 -13.80
N LEU A 235 -0.58 -8.82 -14.74
CA LEU A 235 -0.69 -8.57 -16.18
C LEU A 235 -2.12 -8.40 -16.70
N THR A 236 -3.13 -8.59 -15.84
CA THR A 236 -4.49 -8.14 -16.17
C THR A 236 -4.54 -6.60 -16.33
N CYS A 237 -3.68 -5.87 -15.61
CA CYS A 237 -3.61 -4.41 -15.66
C CYS A 237 -2.30 -3.87 -16.24
N HIS A 238 -1.17 -4.50 -15.90
CA HIS A 238 0.16 -4.14 -16.36
C HIS A 238 0.48 -4.79 -17.71
N ASP A 239 1.23 -4.10 -18.56
CA ASP A 239 1.58 -4.62 -19.89
C ASP A 239 3.07 -4.98 -19.97
N SER A 240 3.37 -6.26 -20.14
CA SER A 240 4.75 -6.76 -20.28
C SER A 240 5.48 -6.22 -21.51
N GLN A 241 4.75 -5.67 -22.49
CA GLN A 241 5.29 -5.10 -23.72
C GLN A 241 5.28 -3.57 -23.75
N ALA A 242 4.77 -2.90 -22.70
CA ALA A 242 4.80 -1.45 -22.63
C ALA A 242 6.24 -0.91 -22.51
N GLU A 243 6.40 0.37 -22.80
CA GLU A 243 7.64 1.11 -22.54
C GLU A 243 7.31 2.35 -21.70
N PRO A 244 7.76 2.45 -20.43
CA PRO A 244 8.54 1.47 -19.65
C PRO A 244 7.81 0.13 -19.44
N LYS A 245 8.57 -0.96 -19.26
CA LYS A 245 8.02 -2.31 -19.13
C LYS A 245 7.06 -2.41 -17.95
N TYR A 246 6.00 -3.19 -18.11
CA TYR A 246 4.92 -3.35 -17.13
C TYR A 246 4.15 -2.06 -16.81
N SER A 247 4.29 -1.00 -17.59
CA SER A 247 3.43 0.17 -17.40
C SER A 247 1.97 -0.20 -17.66
N VAL A 248 1.06 0.49 -16.96
CA VAL A 248 -0.38 0.32 -17.15
C VAL A 248 -0.78 0.97 -18.47
N LYS A 249 -1.65 0.29 -19.24
CA LYS A 249 -2.19 0.84 -20.49
C LYS A 249 -3.05 2.08 -20.21
N TYR A 250 -2.74 3.18 -20.90
CA TYR A 250 -3.57 4.38 -20.89
C TYR A 250 -4.64 4.33 -21.99
N PRO A 251 -5.84 4.89 -21.74
CA PRO A 251 -6.25 5.55 -20.51
C PRO A 251 -6.61 4.54 -19.38
N VAL A 252 -6.00 4.71 -18.20
CA VAL A 252 -6.25 3.92 -16.96
C VAL A 252 -7.73 3.68 -16.64
N PRO A 253 -8.65 4.62 -16.85
CA PRO A 253 -10.05 4.48 -16.43
C PRO A 253 -10.82 3.46 -17.27
N GLU A 254 -10.51 3.36 -18.57
CA GLU A 254 -11.10 2.32 -19.42
C GLU A 254 -10.67 0.92 -18.97
N LEU A 255 -9.44 0.76 -18.46
CA LEU A 255 -9.01 -0.48 -17.85
C LEU A 255 -9.85 -0.83 -16.62
N CYS A 256 -10.15 0.15 -15.75
CA CYS A 256 -11.04 -0.06 -14.61
C CYS A 256 -12.44 -0.51 -15.06
N TYR A 257 -12.97 0.08 -16.14
CA TYR A 257 -14.32 -0.20 -16.61
C TYR A 257 -14.53 -1.52 -17.33
N LYS A 258 -13.46 -2.22 -17.71
CA LYS A 258 -13.58 -3.61 -18.18
C LYS A 258 -14.28 -4.50 -17.17
N CYS A 259 -14.01 -4.28 -15.88
CA CYS A 259 -14.61 -5.02 -14.78
C CYS A 259 -15.67 -4.20 -14.02
N HIS A 260 -15.48 -2.88 -13.91
CA HIS A 260 -16.37 -2.00 -13.17
C HIS A 260 -17.37 -1.26 -14.08
N ALA A 261 -17.94 -1.95 -15.07
CA ALA A 261 -18.84 -1.35 -16.07
C ALA A 261 -20.06 -0.64 -15.46
N GLU A 262 -20.62 -1.17 -14.36
CA GLU A 262 -21.70 -0.52 -13.62
C GLU A 262 -21.29 0.88 -13.13
N GLN A 263 -20.04 1.06 -12.71
CA GLN A 263 -19.53 2.36 -12.28
C GLN A 263 -19.46 3.33 -13.46
N LYS A 264 -19.24 2.87 -14.69
CA LYS A 264 -19.35 3.72 -15.89
C LYS A 264 -20.81 4.10 -16.16
N GLN A 265 -21.72 3.12 -16.09
CA GLN A 265 -23.15 3.30 -16.40
C GLN A 265 -23.87 4.23 -15.40
N GLN A 266 -23.51 4.17 -14.12
CA GLN A 266 -24.12 5.03 -13.10
C GLN A 266 -23.96 6.52 -13.41
N ARG A 267 -22.93 6.94 -14.15
CA ARG A 267 -22.71 8.34 -14.55
C ARG A 267 -23.89 8.97 -15.28
N SER A 268 -24.63 8.20 -16.07
CA SER A 268 -25.67 8.73 -16.96
C SER A 268 -26.99 9.08 -16.25
N GLY A 269 -27.11 8.83 -14.93
CA GLY A 269 -28.40 8.86 -14.21
C GLY A 269 -28.55 9.86 -13.05
N LYS A 270 -27.53 10.67 -12.70
CA LYS A 270 -27.65 11.64 -11.58
C LYS A 270 -27.21 13.06 -11.99
N LYS A 271 -27.84 14.06 -11.37
CA LYS A 271 -27.67 15.50 -11.68
C LYS A 271 -26.29 16.08 -11.27
N SER A 272 -25.50 15.40 -10.44
CA SER A 272 -24.18 15.88 -10.01
C SER A 272 -23.34 14.74 -9.42
N TYR A 273 -22.05 14.75 -9.73
CA TYR A 273 -21.04 13.80 -9.27
C TYR A 273 -19.74 14.53 -8.89
N HIS A 274 -18.94 13.91 -8.03
CA HIS A 274 -17.67 14.49 -7.59
C HIS A 274 -16.64 14.54 -8.73
N ALA A 275 -15.86 15.62 -8.81
CA ALA A 275 -14.96 15.90 -9.93
C ALA A 275 -14.00 14.75 -10.28
N PRO A 276 -13.23 14.15 -9.35
CA PRO A 276 -12.34 13.03 -9.64
C PRO A 276 -13.06 11.83 -10.29
N TYR A 277 -14.33 11.59 -9.93
CA TYR A 277 -15.09 10.53 -10.56
C TYR A 277 -15.51 10.92 -11.97
N ILE A 278 -15.97 12.13 -12.28
CA ILE A 278 -16.37 12.49 -13.66
C ILE A 278 -15.18 12.73 -14.60
N THR A 279 -14.02 13.10 -14.05
CA THR A 279 -12.77 13.25 -14.81
C THR A 279 -11.98 11.96 -14.89
N ASP A 280 -12.60 10.82 -14.56
CA ASP A 280 -11.98 9.51 -14.71
C ASP A 280 -10.69 9.31 -13.88
N LYS A 281 -10.52 10.04 -12.77
CA LYS A 281 -9.33 9.95 -11.93
C LYS A 281 -9.55 9.01 -10.74
N CYS A 282 -9.83 7.74 -11.02
CA CYS A 282 -10.13 6.70 -10.02
C CYS A 282 -9.01 6.57 -8.96
N GLY A 283 -7.75 6.63 -9.42
CA GLY A 283 -6.55 6.48 -8.60
C GLY A 283 -6.26 7.63 -7.62
N ILE A 284 -7.04 8.72 -7.67
CA ILE A 284 -6.92 9.79 -6.66
C ILE A 284 -7.41 9.33 -5.30
N CYS A 285 -8.43 8.47 -5.29
CA CYS A 285 -9.07 7.99 -4.06
C CYS A 285 -8.78 6.53 -3.79
N HIS A 286 -8.63 5.72 -4.84
CA HIS A 286 -8.50 4.28 -4.76
C HIS A 286 -7.09 3.82 -5.09
N ASN A 287 -6.53 2.98 -4.23
CA ASN A 287 -5.32 2.23 -4.52
C ASN A 287 -5.69 0.98 -5.36
N PRO A 288 -5.17 0.83 -6.60
CA PRO A 288 -5.52 -0.30 -7.47
C PRO A 288 -4.91 -1.64 -7.00
N HIS A 289 -4.00 -1.63 -6.03
CA HIS A 289 -3.34 -2.82 -5.50
C HIS A 289 -3.98 -3.28 -4.19
N ALA A 290 -3.84 -2.50 -3.12
CA ALA A 290 -4.38 -2.80 -1.81
C ALA A 290 -4.37 -1.56 -0.90
N SER A 291 -5.18 -1.57 0.15
CA SER A 291 -5.17 -0.52 1.17
C SER A 291 -5.53 -1.05 2.55
N GLU A 292 -5.15 -0.31 3.59
CA GLU A 292 -5.64 -0.43 4.96
C GLU A 292 -7.13 -0.10 5.09
N ASN A 293 -7.70 0.62 4.11
CA ASN A 293 -9.06 1.13 4.19
C ASN A 293 -10.03 0.32 3.30
N PRO A 294 -11.29 0.13 3.75
CA PRO A 294 -12.35 -0.47 2.94
C PRO A 294 -12.48 0.22 1.59
N CYS A 295 -12.96 -0.52 0.58
CA CYS A 295 -13.06 -0.04 -0.80
C CYS A 295 -11.72 0.42 -1.40
N ARG A 296 -10.58 -0.04 -0.84
CA ARG A 296 -9.23 0.24 -1.32
C ARG A 296 -8.90 1.74 -1.29
N LEU A 297 -9.43 2.48 -0.31
CA LEU A 297 -9.23 3.94 -0.26
C LEU A 297 -7.83 4.31 0.23
N ASP A 298 -7.18 5.33 -0.32
CA ASP A 298 -5.84 5.74 0.14
C ASP A 298 -5.81 6.30 1.58
N LYS A 299 -6.97 6.71 2.10
CA LYS A 299 -7.18 7.21 3.46
C LYS A 299 -8.53 6.77 4.01
N PRO A 300 -8.74 6.78 5.34
CA PRO A 300 -10.07 6.71 5.93
C PRO A 300 -10.98 7.78 5.33
N ILE A 301 -12.25 7.46 5.12
CA ILE A 301 -13.18 8.25 4.29
C ILE A 301 -13.15 9.75 4.66
N TRP A 302 -13.27 10.10 5.95
CA TRP A 302 -13.26 11.50 6.37
C TRP A 302 -11.95 12.22 6.03
N LEU A 303 -10.81 11.60 6.36
CA LEU A 303 -9.48 12.13 6.05
C LEU A 303 -9.26 12.29 4.54
N LEU A 304 -9.80 11.38 3.74
CA LEU A 304 -9.75 11.49 2.28
C LEU A 304 -10.48 12.74 1.79
N CYS A 305 -11.69 12.99 2.29
CA CYS A 305 -12.48 14.16 1.92
C CYS A 305 -11.78 15.47 2.28
N VAL A 306 -11.30 15.60 3.51
CA VAL A 306 -10.68 16.85 4.00
C VAL A 306 -9.27 17.08 3.46
N SER A 307 -8.66 16.07 2.81
CA SER A 307 -7.39 16.26 2.10
C SER A 307 -7.53 17.27 0.96
N CYS A 308 -8.70 17.32 0.30
CA CYS A 308 -9.01 18.33 -0.71
C CYS A 308 -9.99 19.42 -0.21
N HIS A 309 -10.78 19.12 0.82
CA HIS A 309 -11.77 20.04 1.40
C HIS A 309 -11.43 20.40 2.87
N PRO A 310 -10.31 21.10 3.12
CA PRO A 310 -9.85 21.39 4.49
C PRO A 310 -10.87 22.18 5.31
N ASP A 311 -11.61 23.10 4.67
CA ASP A 311 -12.68 23.90 5.29
C ASP A 311 -13.89 23.08 5.78
N GLN A 312 -13.97 21.80 5.39
CA GLN A 312 -14.97 20.86 5.88
C GLN A 312 -14.46 20.07 7.09
N GLY A 313 -13.16 20.13 7.37
CA GLY A 313 -12.53 19.42 8.50
C GLY A 313 -12.66 20.17 9.82
N ASP A 314 -12.75 21.49 9.79
CA ASP A 314 -12.80 22.34 10.99
C ASP A 314 -14.21 22.50 11.59
N GLY A 315 -15.21 21.81 11.03
CA GLY A 315 -16.57 21.68 11.58
C GLY A 315 -17.40 22.96 11.50
N ARG A 316 -16.96 23.96 10.73
CA ARG A 316 -17.69 25.22 10.55
C ARG A 316 -18.79 25.03 9.51
N HIS A 317 -20.03 24.95 9.97
CA HIS A 317 -21.20 24.91 9.11
C HIS A 317 -21.78 26.33 8.90
N ILE A 318 -21.91 26.79 7.65
CA ILE A 318 -22.55 28.08 7.29
C ILE A 318 -24.08 27.93 7.29
N ILE A 319 -24.66 27.34 8.33
CA ILE A 319 -26.06 27.64 8.67
C ILE A 319 -26.04 28.30 10.04
N ALA A 320 -25.47 29.50 10.06
CA ALA A 320 -25.78 30.49 11.07
C ALA A 320 -27.23 30.99 10.84
N PRO A 321 -27.76 31.79 11.76
CA PRO A 321 -28.47 31.47 13.00
C PRO A 321 -29.98 31.24 12.80
N TYR A 322 -30.45 31.02 11.56
CA TYR A 322 -31.82 31.35 11.15
C TYR A 322 -32.95 30.55 11.83
N PHE A 323 -32.65 29.45 12.52
CA PHE A 323 -33.69 28.61 13.11
C PHE A 323 -33.64 28.46 14.64
N TRP A 324 -32.49 28.59 15.33
CA TRP A 324 -32.40 28.13 16.74
C TRP A 324 -31.43 28.87 17.68
N GLY A 325 -31.01 30.11 17.40
CA GLY A 325 -30.39 30.98 18.42
C GLY A 325 -29.03 30.53 19.00
N THR A 326 -28.49 29.37 18.65
CA THR A 326 -27.16 28.94 19.08
C THR A 326 -26.11 29.53 18.15
N ARG A 327 -25.80 30.81 18.37
CA ARG A 327 -24.57 31.38 17.82
C ARG A 327 -23.39 30.53 18.33
N HIS A 328 -22.56 30.03 17.41
CA HIS A 328 -21.17 29.58 17.63
C HIS A 328 -20.82 28.10 17.92
N ARG A 329 -21.73 27.11 17.81
CA ARG A 329 -21.28 25.69 17.90
C ARG A 329 -20.99 25.11 16.51
N ARG A 330 -19.78 24.57 16.34
CA ARG A 330 -19.33 23.79 15.18
C ARG A 330 -20.16 22.49 15.09
N HIS A 331 -20.56 22.06 13.88
CA HIS A 331 -21.22 20.76 13.67
C HIS A 331 -20.17 19.67 13.49
N PRO A 332 -20.37 18.48 14.08
CA PRO A 332 -19.45 17.37 13.90
C PRO A 332 -19.48 16.89 12.44
N THR A 333 -18.30 16.77 11.83
CA THR A 333 -18.12 16.22 10.46
C THR A 333 -17.53 14.82 10.47
N HIS A 334 -17.24 14.30 11.67
CA HIS A 334 -16.73 12.98 11.99
C HIS A 334 -17.05 12.66 13.46
N GLY A 335 -16.77 11.42 13.89
CA GLY A 335 -16.96 10.91 15.24
C GLY A 335 -18.41 10.66 15.64
N VAL A 336 -19.36 10.83 14.73
CA VAL A 336 -20.80 10.69 14.98
C VAL A 336 -21.47 9.80 13.95
N SER A 337 -22.50 9.06 14.35
CA SER A 337 -23.24 8.20 13.42
C SER A 337 -24.02 9.01 12.39
N ASP A 338 -23.97 8.58 11.14
CA ASP A 338 -24.75 9.13 10.04
C ASP A 338 -26.24 8.70 10.19
N PRO A 339 -27.18 9.62 10.44
CA PRO A 339 -28.57 9.24 10.62
C PRO A 339 -29.29 8.96 9.29
N SER A 340 -28.65 9.22 8.14
CA SER A 340 -29.13 8.78 6.83
C SER A 340 -28.64 7.38 6.44
N ARG A 341 -27.56 6.90 7.06
CA ARG A 341 -26.93 5.60 6.76
C ARG A 341 -26.62 4.83 8.04
N LYS A 342 -27.49 3.88 8.38
CA LYS A 342 -27.34 3.03 9.58
C LYS A 342 -26.00 2.31 9.56
N GLY A 343 -25.26 2.37 10.68
CA GLY A 343 -23.96 1.70 10.83
C GLY A 343 -22.79 2.45 10.20
N HIS A 344 -23.01 3.61 9.58
CA HIS A 344 -21.95 4.44 9.03
C HIS A 344 -21.71 5.67 9.90
N GLU A 345 -20.47 6.15 9.89
CA GLU A 345 -20.09 7.44 10.44
C GLU A 345 -20.49 8.55 9.46
N LEU A 346 -20.82 9.72 10.00
CA LEU A 346 -20.95 10.94 9.23
C LEU A 346 -19.55 11.35 8.79
N THR A 347 -19.27 11.34 7.48
CA THR A 347 -17.92 11.57 6.94
C THR A 347 -17.80 12.80 6.06
N CYS A 348 -18.93 13.38 5.62
CA CYS A 348 -18.94 14.57 4.80
C CYS A 348 -20.33 15.22 4.85
N PHE A 349 -20.36 16.57 4.80
CA PHE A 349 -21.57 17.34 4.58
C PHE A 349 -21.39 18.15 3.29
N ILE A 350 -21.82 17.62 2.13
CA ILE A 350 -21.81 18.40 0.89
C ILE A 350 -22.96 19.41 0.98
N THR A 351 -22.69 20.60 1.52
CA THR A 351 -23.57 21.75 1.38
C THR A 351 -23.16 22.62 0.23
N LYS A 352 -23.79 22.37 -0.91
CA LYS A 352 -24.19 23.48 -1.77
C LYS A 352 -25.67 23.28 -2.11
N TYR A 353 -26.52 23.70 -1.17
CA TYR A 353 -27.95 23.97 -1.36
C TYR A 353 -28.80 22.87 -2.05
N GLY A 354 -28.56 21.59 -1.73
CA GLY A 354 -29.42 20.49 -2.18
C GLY A 354 -30.51 20.13 -1.16
N PRO A 355 -31.73 19.72 -1.57
CA PRO A 355 -32.84 19.34 -0.66
C PRO A 355 -32.47 18.27 0.38
N ARG A 356 -31.50 17.39 0.07
CA ARG A 356 -30.97 16.37 0.99
C ARG A 356 -30.29 16.94 2.25
N SER A 357 -29.83 18.19 2.21
CA SER A 357 -29.17 18.82 3.36
C SER A 357 -30.16 19.13 4.49
N PHE A 358 -31.39 19.55 4.15
CA PHE A 358 -32.43 19.81 5.14
C PHE A 358 -32.94 18.52 5.79
N ASP A 359 -33.16 17.47 5.00
CA ASP A 359 -33.58 16.16 5.52
C ASP A 359 -32.57 15.57 6.52
N LEU A 360 -31.27 15.73 6.23
CA LEU A 360 -30.22 15.26 7.12
C LEU A 360 -30.20 16.08 8.43
N CYS A 361 -30.39 17.40 8.35
CA CYS A 361 -30.55 18.27 9.52
C CYS A 361 -31.74 17.80 10.38
N MET A 362 -32.90 17.53 9.77
CA MET A 362 -34.08 17.02 10.47
C MET A 362 -33.80 15.68 11.15
N LYS A 363 -33.11 14.75 10.47
CA LYS A 363 -32.76 13.44 11.04
C LYS A 363 -31.78 13.53 12.23
N CYS A 364 -30.92 14.55 12.27
CA CYS A 364 -30.02 14.80 13.39
C CYS A 364 -30.73 15.48 14.57
N HIS A 365 -31.47 16.56 14.31
CA HIS A 365 -31.96 17.47 15.35
C HIS A 365 -33.41 17.21 15.78
N TRP A 366 -34.18 16.51 14.96
CA TRP A 366 -35.62 16.29 15.16
C TRP A 366 -35.95 14.86 15.59
N LYS A 367 -34.95 14.08 16.00
CA LYS A 367 -35.07 12.65 16.34
C LYS A 367 -36.01 12.32 17.51
N ASN A 368 -36.60 13.33 18.17
CA ASN A 368 -37.66 13.20 19.18
C ASN A 368 -38.49 14.50 19.21
N LYS A 369 -39.42 14.70 18.27
CA LYS A 369 -40.60 15.52 18.60
C LYS A 369 -41.78 14.57 18.84
N PRO A 370 -42.52 14.76 19.94
CA PRO A 370 -43.74 14.00 20.22
C PRO A 370 -44.79 14.17 19.12
#